data_AF-A0A9E2JCJ8-F1
#
_entry.id   AF-A0A9E2JCJ8-F1
#
_cell.length_a   1.000
_cell.length_b   1.000
_cell.length_c   1.000
_cell.angle_alpha   90.00
_cell.angle_beta   90.00
_cell.angle_gamma   90.00
#
_symmetry.space_group_name_H-M   'P 1'
#
loop_
_entity.id
_entity.type
_entity.pdbx_description
1 polymer ?
#
loop_
_entity_poly.entity_id
_entity_poly.type
_entity_poly.pdbx_seq_one_letter_code
_entity_poly.pdbx_strand_id
1 'polypeptide(L)'
;PGRPVFHAVVMNQVLAAVGDMFVIAVKIGAPALAVLFFTKVAMGIVAKTVPQMNVLFVGMPLYIVIGLAVFALSLNFFVPILGRAISGLDGSLMTVLRIM
;
A
#
# COMPACT_ATOMS: atom_id res chain seq x y z
N PRO A 1 -7.14 31.64 26.91
CA PRO A 1 -7.45 30.24 27.33
C PRO A 1 -8.06 29.45 26.17
N GLY A 2 -7.27 28.59 25.50
CA GLY A 2 -7.73 27.79 24.35
C GLY A 2 -6.59 27.36 23.40
N ARG A 3 -5.54 28.18 23.30
CA ARG A 3 -4.40 28.00 22.39
C ARG A 3 -3.60 26.68 22.53
N PRO A 4 -3.42 26.06 23.73
CA PRO A 4 -2.68 24.79 23.84
C PRO A 4 -3.46 23.57 23.34
N VAL A 5 -4.80 23.62 23.41
CA VAL A 5 -5.65 22.46 23.09
C VAL A 5 -5.75 22.26 21.58
N PHE A 6 -5.83 23.36 20.80
CA PHE A 6 -5.81 23.31 19.34
C PHE A 6 -4.56 22.66 18.77
N HIS A 7 -3.38 23.07 19.25
CA HIS A 7 -2.11 22.52 18.76
C HIS A 7 -1.98 21.03 19.05
N ALA A 8 -2.42 20.58 20.23
CA ALA A 8 -2.40 19.16 20.59
C ALA A 8 -3.36 18.32 19.74
N VAL A 9 -4.58 18.83 19.48
CA VAL A 9 -5.57 18.11 18.67
C VAL A 9 -5.15 18.01 17.20
N VAL A 10 -4.69 19.10 16.61
CA VAL A 10 -4.23 19.10 15.21
C VAL A 10 -3.00 18.21 15.05
N MET A 11 -2.04 18.28 15.97
CA MET A 11 -0.85 17.42 15.96
C MET A 11 -1.25 15.94 16.02
N ASN A 12 -2.15 15.57 16.91
CA ASN A 12 -2.60 14.19 17.05
C ASN A 12 -3.35 13.69 15.80
N GLN A 13 -4.16 14.54 15.16
CA GLN A 13 -4.85 14.19 13.92
C GLN A 13 -3.89 14.00 12.75
N VAL A 14 -2.87 14.86 12.62
CA VAL A 14 -1.85 14.71 11.57
C VAL A 14 -1.05 13.43 11.79
N LEU A 15 -0.64 13.13 13.02
CA LEU A 15 0.09 11.89 13.35
C LEU A 15 -0.76 10.65 13.06
N ALA A 16 -2.05 10.67 13.40
CA ALA A 16 -2.98 9.59 13.07
C ALA A 16 -3.14 9.40 11.56
N ALA A 17 -3.32 10.49 10.81
CA ALA A 17 -3.45 10.46 9.36
C ALA A 17 -2.20 9.87 8.67
N VAL A 18 -1.00 10.21 9.15
CA VAL A 18 0.25 9.62 8.65
C VAL A 18 0.30 8.12 8.91
N GLY A 19 -0.10 7.66 10.09
CA GLY A 19 -0.21 6.24 10.43
C GLY A 19 -1.17 5.50 9.50
N ASP A 20 -2.35 6.07 9.26
CA ASP A 20 -3.35 5.49 8.37
C ASP A 20 -2.87 5.44 6.92
N MET A 21 -2.19 6.48 6.43
CA MET A 21 -1.58 6.48 5.09
C MET A 21 -0.56 5.35 4.92
N PHE A 22 0.28 5.10 5.93
CA PHE A 22 1.24 4.00 5.90
C PHE A 22 0.54 2.65 5.81
N VAL A 23 -0.50 2.43 6.63
CA VAL A 23 -1.28 1.18 6.61
C VAL A 23 -1.99 1.00 5.27
N ILE A 24 -2.55 2.06 4.70
CA ILE A 24 -3.21 2.03 3.39
C ILE A 24 -2.22 1.66 2.28
N ALA A 25 -1.04 2.29 2.26
CA ALA A 25 0.01 2.00 1.28
C ALA A 25 0.44 0.51 1.34
N VAL A 26 0.68 -0.01 2.55
CA VAL A 26 1.02 -1.43 2.74
C VAL A 26 -0.13 -2.33 2.29
N LYS A 27 -1.38 -2.01 2.62
CA LYS A 27 -2.54 -2.82 2.19
C LYS A 27 -2.69 -2.89 0.66
N ILE A 28 -2.43 -1.79 -0.04
CA ILE A 28 -2.49 -1.74 -1.50
C ILE A 28 -1.33 -2.54 -2.12
N GLY A 29 -0.13 -2.46 -1.55
CA GLY A 29 1.06 -3.17 -2.05
C GLY A 29 1.13 -4.65 -1.65
N ALA A 30 0.50 -5.04 -0.54
CA ALA A 30 0.53 -6.39 0.03
C ALA A 30 0.18 -7.51 -0.97
N PRO A 31 -0.91 -7.45 -1.77
CA PRO A 31 -1.23 -8.52 -2.71
C PRO A 31 -0.15 -8.71 -3.78
N ALA A 32 0.37 -7.62 -4.35
CA ALA A 32 1.45 -7.68 -5.34
C ALA A 32 2.73 -8.25 -4.74
N LEU A 33 3.11 -7.80 -3.53
CA LEU A 33 4.27 -8.31 -2.80
C LEU A 33 4.16 -9.80 -2.49
N ALA A 34 2.98 -10.26 -2.04
CA ALA A 34 2.74 -11.65 -1.71
C ALA A 34 2.91 -12.55 -2.96
N VAL A 35 2.27 -12.20 -4.08
CA VAL A 35 2.38 -13.00 -5.30
C VAL A 35 3.81 -12.99 -5.84
N LEU A 36 4.47 -11.84 -5.85
CA LEU A 36 5.87 -11.75 -6.29
C LEU A 36 6.81 -12.54 -5.38
N PHE A 37 6.57 -12.55 -4.07
CA PHE A 37 7.34 -13.36 -3.13
C PHE A 37 7.24 -14.85 -3.45
N PHE A 38 6.03 -15.39 -3.62
CA PHE A 38 5.85 -16.79 -4.00
C PHE A 38 6.44 -17.09 -5.37
N THR A 39 6.31 -16.18 -6.32
CA THR A 39 6.91 -16.33 -7.67
C THR A 39 8.42 -16.42 -7.59
N LYS A 40 9.08 -15.59 -6.77
CA LYS A 40 10.53 -15.65 -6.56
C LYS A 40 10.97 -16.95 -5.90
N VAL A 41 10.20 -17.44 -4.92
CA VAL A 41 10.45 -18.75 -4.30
C VAL A 41 10.33 -19.87 -5.34
N ALA A 42 9.28 -19.87 -6.14
CA ALA A 42 9.08 -20.85 -7.21
C ALA A 42 10.22 -20.81 -8.24
N MET A 43 10.64 -19.62 -8.68
CA MET A 43 11.77 -19.46 -9.60
C MET A 43 13.09 -19.94 -8.97
N GLY A 44 13.28 -19.78 -7.66
CA GLY A 44 14.42 -20.34 -6.93
C GLY A 44 14.45 -21.88 -6.95
N ILE A 45 13.29 -22.53 -6.88
CA ILE A 45 13.18 -23.99 -7.02
C ILE A 45 13.49 -24.42 -8.47
N VAL A 46 12.95 -23.69 -9.45
CA VAL A 46 13.22 -23.95 -10.88
C VAL A 46 14.71 -23.80 -11.18
N ALA A 47 15.39 -22.80 -10.60
CA ALA A 47 16.83 -22.59 -10.73
C ALA A 47 17.65 -23.80 -10.29
N LYS A 48 17.21 -24.49 -9.24
CA LYS A 48 17.86 -25.71 -8.75
C LYS A 48 17.58 -26.92 -9.64
N THR A 49 16.40 -26.97 -10.24
CA THR A 49 15.93 -28.14 -11.01
C THR A 49 16.42 -28.11 -12.47
N VAL A 50 16.54 -26.91 -13.06
CA VAL A 50 17.05 -26.71 -14.43
C VAL A 50 18.27 -25.76 -14.37
N PRO A 51 19.45 -26.26 -13.99
CA PRO A 51 20.63 -25.44 -13.71
C PRO A 51 21.24 -24.78 -14.96
N GLN A 52 20.85 -25.22 -16.15
CA GLN A 52 21.32 -24.68 -17.42
C GLN A 52 20.54 -23.43 -17.85
N MET A 53 19.39 -23.16 -17.22
CA MET A 53 18.57 -22.00 -17.55
C MET A 53 19.11 -20.76 -16.83
N ASN A 54 19.33 -19.68 -17.59
CA ASN A 54 19.56 -18.38 -16.97
C ASN A 54 18.25 -17.88 -16.33
N VAL A 55 18.09 -18.19 -15.05
CA VAL A 55 16.90 -17.86 -14.25
C VAL A 55 16.66 -16.36 -14.21
N LEU A 56 17.69 -15.53 -14.34
CA LEU A 56 17.52 -14.08 -14.42
C LEU A 56 16.83 -13.67 -15.74
N PHE A 57 17.19 -14.32 -16.84
CA PHE A 57 16.65 -14.03 -18.18
C PHE A 57 15.17 -14.41 -18.29
N VAL A 58 14.77 -15.52 -17.67
CA VAL A 58 13.37 -15.98 -17.65
C VAL A 58 12.57 -15.32 -16.52
N GLY A 59 13.21 -15.10 -15.36
CA GLY A 59 12.58 -14.54 -14.18
C GLY A 59 12.20 -13.08 -14.34
N MET A 60 13.06 -12.23 -14.92
CA MET A 60 12.74 -10.80 -15.09
C MET A 60 11.45 -10.56 -15.89
N PRO A 61 11.27 -11.12 -17.11
CA PRO A 61 10.02 -10.99 -17.85
C PRO A 61 8.82 -11.51 -17.06
N LEU A 62 8.98 -12.65 -16.37
CA LEU A 62 7.91 -13.26 -15.59
C LEU A 62 7.48 -12.39 -14.41
N TYR A 63 8.44 -11.82 -13.66
CA TYR A 63 8.16 -10.93 -12.54
C TYR A 63 7.45 -9.66 -12.99
N ILE A 64 7.81 -9.11 -14.16
CA ILE A 64 7.15 -7.93 -14.73
C ILE A 64 5.70 -8.25 -15.10
N VAL A 65 5.46 -9.34 -15.83
CA VAL A 65 4.11 -9.73 -16.27
C VAL A 65 3.20 -10.03 -15.08
N ILE A 66 3.68 -10.83 -14.12
CA ILE A 66 2.90 -11.17 -12.92
C ILE A 66 2.68 -9.93 -12.06
N GLY A 67 3.71 -9.10 -11.87
CA GLY A 67 3.61 -7.86 -11.11
C GLY A 67 2.56 -6.91 -11.69
N LEU A 68 2.58 -6.69 -13.01
CA LEU A 68 1.59 -5.87 -13.70
C LEU A 68 0.19 -6.45 -13.64
N ALA A 69 0.03 -7.76 -13.82
CA ALA A 69 -1.27 -8.43 -13.74
C ALA A 69 -1.89 -8.27 -12.35
N VAL A 70 -1.12 -8.52 -11.29
CA VAL A 70 -1.61 -8.39 -9.91
C VAL A 70 -1.84 -6.93 -9.54
N PHE A 71 -1.00 -6.01 -10.03
CA PHE A 71 -1.21 -4.58 -9.84
C PHE A 71 -2.51 -4.11 -10.49
N ALA A 72 -2.80 -4.54 -11.73
CA ALA A 72 -4.05 -4.23 -12.42
C ALA A 72 -5.28 -4.76 -11.65
N LEU A 73 -5.20 -5.96 -11.09
CA LEU A 73 -6.25 -6.50 -10.22
C LEU A 73 -6.39 -5.67 -8.93
N SER A 74 -5.27 -5.24 -8.35
CA SER A 74 -5.23 -4.43 -7.12
C SER A 74 -5.86 -3.05 -7.32
N LEU A 75 -5.85 -2.49 -8.53
CA LEU A 75 -6.52 -1.22 -8.86
C LEU A 75 -8.04 -1.27 -8.64
N ASN A 76 -8.69 -2.44 -8.78
CA ASN A 76 -10.12 -2.56 -8.45
C ASN A 76 -10.40 -2.28 -6.98
N PHE A 77 -9.44 -2.61 -6.10
CA PHE A 77 -9.53 -2.33 -4.67
C PHE A 77 -9.10 -0.90 -4.32
N PHE A 78 -8.39 -0.21 -5.21
CA PHE A 78 -7.89 1.16 -4.97
C PHE A 78 -9.02 2.18 -4.87
N VAL A 79 -10.00 2.14 -5.78
CA VAL A 79 -11.13 3.10 -5.82
C VAL A 79 -11.90 3.18 -4.50
N PRO A 80 -12.37 2.07 -3.90
CA PRO A 80 -13.09 2.14 -2.62
C PRO A 80 -12.19 2.53 -1.44
N ILE A 81 -10.89 2.21 -1.48
CA ILE A 81 -9.94 2.61 -0.44
C ILE A 81 -9.71 4.12 -0.48
N LEU A 82 -9.55 4.69 -1.66
CA LEU A 82 -9.37 6.13 -1.84
C LEU A 82 -10.61 6.91 -1.38
N GLY A 83 -11.82 6.41 -1.67
CA GLY A 83 -13.06 7.02 -1.19
C GLY A 83 -13.14 7.07 0.35
N ARG A 84 -12.69 6.01 1.04
CA ARG A 84 -12.61 6.00 2.51
C ARG A 84 -11.55 6.96 3.04
N ALA A 85 -10.40 7.07 2.36
CA ALA A 85 -9.35 8.01 2.76
C ALA A 85 -9.83 9.47 2.65
N ILE A 86 -10.51 9.83 1.56
CA ILE A 86 -11.04 11.18 1.34
C ILE A 86 -12.15 11.51 2.35
N SER A 87 -13.11 10.61 2.55
CA SER A 87 -14.20 10.83 3.53
C SER A 87 -13.68 10.95 4.98
N GLY A 88 -12.58 10.26 5.31
CA GLY A 88 -11.89 10.44 6.60
C GLY A 88 -11.29 11.83 6.79
N LEU A 89 -10.80 12.45 5.71
CA LEU A 89 -10.31 13.83 5.73
C LEU A 89 -11.45 14.83 5.94
N ASP A 90 -12.60 14.64 5.30
CA ASP A 90 -13.77 15.49 5.48
C ASP A 90 -14.23 15.50 6.96
N GLY A 91 -14.27 14.33 7.59
CA GLY A 91 -14.59 14.22 9.02
C GLY A 91 -13.57 14.90 9.94
N SER A 92 -12.28 14.85 9.57
CA SER A 92 -11.21 15.51 10.31
C SER A 92 -11.28 17.03 10.18
N LEU A 93 -11.53 17.54 8.97
CA LEU A 93 -11.72 18.97 8.71
C LEU A 93 -12.92 19.54 9.47
N MET A 94 -14.05 18.82 9.48
CA MET A 94 -15.24 19.22 10.23
C MET A 94 -15.00 19.24 11.75
N THR A 95 -14.12 18.36 12.25
CA THR A 95 -13.71 18.37 13.65
C THR A 95 -12.87 19.61 13.96
N VAL A 96 -11.90 19.96 13.12
CA VAL A 96 -11.07 21.16 13.31
C VAL A 96 -11.91 22.45 13.23
N LEU A 97 -12.80 22.56 12.23
CA LEU A 97 -13.69 23.71 12.05
C LEU A 97 -14.70 23.89 13.18
N ARG A 98 -15.12 22.81 13.85
CA ARG A 98 -16.00 22.89 15.04
C ARG A 98 -15.28 23.32 16.30
N ILE A 99 -13.98 23.08 16.38
CA ILE A 99 -13.18 23.45 17.55
C ILE A 99 -12.75 24.92 17.42
N MET A 100 -12.54 25.43 16.19
CA MET A 100 -12.28 26.84 15.84
C MET A 100 -13.47 27.75 16.14
#